data_AF-A0A2N7CA66-F1
#
_entry.id   AF-A0A2N7CA66-F1
#
_cell.length_a   1.000
_cell.length_b   1.000
_cell.length_c   1.000
_cell.angle_alpha   90.00
_cell.angle_beta   90.00
_cell.angle_gamma   90.00
#
_symmetry.space_group_name_H-M   'P 1'
#
loop_
_entity.id
_entity.type
_entity.pdbx_description
1 polymer ?
#
loop_
_entity_poly.entity_id
_entity_poly.type
_entity_poly.pdbx_seq_one_letter_code
_entity_poly.pdbx_strand_id
1 'polypeptide(L)'
;MQRIILIGLATLLTACANQPSNSTSQKVANTQTQAVSTFYDYQFASPQGKTLSLEALPQQLIDADVVLIGEWHTHSAIHRFQTDFLKARRNATSNIALSMEQFTREHQDTLNQYLNDEIGEQVLMSQAAAWPNYESDYRALVEFAKTNDVDVIAANAPKPFVQCIGRKGLSYLDQLSSEQRNWVASEVDTGDSLYKEKFMASMHHGTPEQTEKQFAAQVTWDETMAESIVDYLASNPEKQVIHIAGKFHTEGGLGTAASILRRNPDLKIAIISPVEEISSDSSDYQLEVLSPPARFVKKENRMKAYKHLSKRGSDLKCD
;
A
#
# COMPACT_ATOMS: atom_id res chain seq x y z
N MET A 1 8.67 -65.41 54.16
CA MET A 1 7.53 -66.33 54.37
C MET A 1 6.33 -65.81 53.60
N GLN A 2 5.66 -66.70 52.83
CA GLN A 2 4.39 -66.59 52.07
C GLN A 2 4.22 -65.40 51.09
N ARG A 3 4.24 -65.51 49.75
CA ARG A 3 3.55 -66.36 48.74
C ARG A 3 2.02 -66.38 48.80
N ILE A 4 1.38 -65.63 47.89
CA ILE A 4 0.11 -65.91 47.16
C ILE A 4 0.23 -65.12 45.83
N ILE A 5 0.67 -65.65 44.69
CA ILE A 5 0.01 -66.48 43.64
C ILE A 5 -1.50 -66.25 43.49
N LEU A 6 -1.90 -65.52 42.43
CA LEU A 6 -3.10 -65.85 41.67
C LEU A 6 -2.81 -65.74 40.17
N ILE A 7 -3.11 -66.84 39.48
CA ILE A 7 -3.00 -67.08 38.04
C ILE A 7 -4.40 -66.83 37.44
N GLY A 8 -4.47 -66.17 36.28
CA GLY A 8 -5.71 -65.90 35.55
C GLY A 8 -5.49 -65.79 34.05
N LEU A 9 -5.31 -66.97 33.44
CA LEU A 9 -5.52 -67.42 32.06
C LEU A 9 -5.70 -66.44 30.88
N ALA A 10 -4.95 -66.77 29.82
CA ALA A 10 -4.87 -66.25 28.46
C ALA A 10 -6.17 -66.20 27.64
N THR A 11 -6.22 -65.25 26.69
CA THR A 11 -6.60 -65.53 25.30
C THR A 11 -5.79 -64.67 24.33
N LEU A 12 -5.13 -65.35 23.38
CA LEU A 12 -4.48 -64.81 22.20
C LEU A 12 -5.54 -64.42 21.16
N LEU A 13 -5.46 -63.20 20.63
CA LEU A 13 -6.04 -62.86 19.33
C LEU A 13 -5.00 -62.07 18.53
N THR A 14 -4.34 -62.78 17.63
CA THR A 14 -3.66 -62.24 16.46
C THR A 14 -4.66 -61.57 15.55
N ALA A 15 -4.50 -60.27 15.31
CA ALA A 15 -5.15 -59.57 14.21
C ALA A 15 -4.07 -58.93 13.33
N CYS A 16 -3.82 -59.55 12.18
CA CYS A 16 -3.15 -58.92 11.06
C CYS A 16 -4.07 -57.78 10.56
N ALA A 17 -3.61 -56.54 10.67
CA ALA A 17 -4.26 -55.41 9.99
C ALA A 17 -3.31 -54.86 8.94
N ASN A 18 -3.71 -55.07 7.67
CA ASN A 18 -3.08 -54.54 6.48
C ASN A 18 -2.84 -53.04 6.58
N GLN A 19 -1.61 -52.60 6.28
CA GLN A 19 -1.37 -51.23 5.86
C GLN A 19 -1.99 -51.04 4.46
N PRO A 20 -2.87 -50.05 4.26
CA PRO A 20 -3.12 -49.55 2.92
C PRO A 20 -1.93 -48.66 2.53
N SER A 21 -1.20 -49.08 1.50
CA SER A 21 -0.28 -48.25 0.74
C SER A 21 -1.07 -47.18 -0.01
N ASN A 22 -1.43 -46.09 0.68
CA ASN A 22 -1.93 -44.90 0.01
C ASN A 22 -0.76 -44.17 -0.62
N SER A 23 -0.51 -44.53 -1.88
CA SER A 23 0.05 -43.66 -2.90
C SER A 23 -0.83 -42.41 -2.99
N THR A 24 -0.52 -41.44 -2.12
CA THR A 24 -1.16 -40.13 -2.19
C THR A 24 -0.41 -39.37 -3.27
N SER A 25 -0.80 -39.61 -4.52
CA SER A 25 -0.62 -38.62 -5.58
C SER A 25 -1.05 -37.28 -5.00
N GLN A 26 -0.11 -36.35 -4.88
CA GLN A 26 -0.39 -34.97 -4.51
C GLN A 26 -1.43 -34.44 -5.49
N LYS A 27 -2.70 -34.47 -5.06
CA LYS A 27 -3.73 -33.65 -5.67
C LYS A 27 -3.27 -32.23 -5.42
N VAL A 28 -2.76 -31.60 -6.48
CA VAL A 28 -2.65 -30.15 -6.61
C VAL A 28 -3.94 -29.59 -6.03
N ALA A 29 -3.81 -28.85 -4.93
CA ALA A 29 -4.93 -28.19 -4.30
C ALA A 29 -5.58 -27.33 -5.38
N ASN A 30 -6.79 -27.70 -5.76
CA ASN A 30 -7.59 -26.95 -6.69
C ASN A 30 -7.93 -25.65 -5.94
N THR A 31 -7.20 -24.57 -6.22
CA THR A 31 -7.42 -23.26 -5.61
C THR A 31 -8.83 -22.83 -5.97
N GLN A 32 -9.77 -23.11 -5.08
CA GLN A 32 -11.15 -22.72 -5.26
C GLN A 32 -11.16 -21.19 -5.17
N THR A 33 -11.38 -20.52 -6.30
CA THR A 33 -11.56 -19.08 -6.39
C THR A 33 -12.62 -18.68 -5.35
N GLN A 34 -12.23 -18.02 -4.27
CA GLN A 34 -13.18 -17.51 -3.31
C GLN A 34 -13.90 -16.34 -3.97
N ALA A 35 -15.23 -16.42 -4.05
CA ALA A 35 -16.01 -15.32 -4.59
C ALA A 35 -15.83 -14.08 -3.69
N VAL A 36 -15.51 -12.93 -4.31
CA VAL A 36 -15.48 -11.64 -3.63
C VAL A 36 -16.91 -11.25 -3.28
N SER A 37 -17.29 -11.38 -2.00
CA SER A 37 -18.69 -11.25 -1.57
C SER A 37 -18.91 -10.21 -0.47
N THR A 38 -17.83 -9.82 0.22
CA THR A 38 -17.83 -8.82 1.28
C THR A 38 -16.69 -7.82 1.08
N PHE A 39 -16.75 -6.69 1.79
CA PHE A 39 -15.67 -5.70 1.83
C PHE A 39 -14.39 -6.18 2.52
N TYR A 40 -14.33 -7.45 2.96
CA TYR A 40 -13.13 -8.10 3.50
C TYR A 40 -12.55 -9.16 2.56
N ASP A 41 -13.25 -9.51 1.48
CA ASP A 41 -12.82 -10.50 0.50
C ASP A 41 -12.03 -9.80 -0.61
N TYR A 42 -10.99 -10.48 -1.10
CA TYR A 42 -10.24 -10.05 -2.28
C TYR A 42 -9.87 -11.26 -3.13
N GLN A 43 -9.65 -11.03 -4.42
CA GLN A 43 -9.05 -12.00 -5.33
C GLN A 43 -7.84 -11.37 -6.04
N PHE A 44 -6.66 -11.96 -5.81
CA PHE A 44 -5.42 -11.52 -6.45
C PHE A 44 -5.23 -12.22 -7.79
N ALA A 45 -4.80 -11.48 -8.82
CA ALA A 45 -4.63 -12.02 -10.16
C ALA A 45 -3.47 -11.36 -10.93
N SER A 46 -2.99 -12.08 -11.95
CA SER A 46 -1.99 -11.59 -12.89
C SER A 46 -2.56 -10.52 -13.82
N PRO A 47 -1.72 -9.83 -14.60
CA PRO A 47 -2.20 -8.86 -15.59
C PRO A 47 -3.09 -9.50 -16.69
N GLN A 48 -2.92 -10.80 -16.95
CA GLN A 48 -3.75 -11.59 -17.88
C GLN A 48 -5.02 -12.16 -17.23
N GLY A 49 -5.30 -11.80 -15.98
CA GLY A 49 -6.48 -12.20 -15.24
C GLY A 49 -6.43 -13.62 -14.65
N LYS A 50 -5.24 -14.22 -14.55
CA LYS A 50 -5.09 -15.52 -13.89
C LYS A 50 -5.03 -15.33 -12.38
N THR A 51 -5.92 -15.99 -11.64
CA THR A 51 -5.87 -16.07 -10.16
C THR A 51 -4.48 -16.50 -9.67
N LEU A 52 -3.98 -15.75 -8.68
CA LEU A 52 -2.71 -15.98 -8.00
C LEU A 52 -2.96 -16.22 -6.50
N SER A 53 -1.96 -16.77 -5.82
CA SER A 53 -1.96 -16.96 -4.37
C SER A 53 -0.73 -16.27 -3.77
N LEU A 54 -0.85 -15.75 -2.55
CA LEU A 54 0.24 -15.06 -1.85
C LEU A 54 1.32 -16.03 -1.38
N GLU A 55 1.00 -17.31 -1.26
CA GLU A 55 1.92 -18.40 -0.93
C GLU A 55 2.88 -18.72 -2.10
N ALA A 56 2.51 -18.33 -3.33
CA ALA A 56 3.28 -18.59 -4.54
C ALA A 56 3.32 -17.34 -5.43
N LEU A 57 3.99 -16.29 -4.94
CA LEU A 57 4.13 -15.05 -5.69
C LEU A 57 4.92 -15.26 -7.00
N PRO A 58 4.49 -14.65 -8.11
CA PRO A 58 5.25 -14.58 -9.35
C PRO A 58 6.66 -14.03 -9.14
N GLN A 59 7.62 -14.57 -9.89
CA GLN A 59 9.03 -14.16 -9.82
C GLN A 59 9.22 -12.65 -10.04
N GLN A 60 8.43 -12.03 -10.91
CA GLN A 60 8.48 -10.59 -11.14
C GLN A 60 8.19 -9.75 -9.88
N LEU A 61 7.29 -10.20 -8.99
CA LEU A 61 7.02 -9.52 -7.71
C LEU A 61 8.11 -9.80 -6.68
N ILE A 62 8.81 -10.92 -6.79
CA ILE A 62 9.91 -11.29 -5.89
C ILE A 62 11.19 -10.51 -6.27
N ASP A 63 11.46 -10.37 -7.56
CA ASP A 63 12.66 -9.73 -8.12
C ASP A 63 12.54 -8.22 -8.31
N ALA A 64 11.35 -7.65 -8.08
CA ALA A 64 11.16 -6.20 -8.14
C ALA A 64 11.89 -5.51 -6.98
N ASP A 65 12.55 -4.39 -7.25
CA ASP A 65 13.13 -3.55 -6.20
C ASP A 65 12.03 -2.76 -5.48
N VAL A 66 10.96 -2.41 -6.21
CA VAL A 66 9.78 -1.71 -5.68
C VAL A 66 8.49 -2.41 -6.11
N VAL A 67 7.63 -2.72 -5.13
CA VAL A 67 6.25 -3.17 -5.37
C VAL A 67 5.30 -2.05 -4.94
N LEU A 68 4.61 -1.44 -5.90
CA LEU A 68 3.60 -0.42 -5.66
C LEU A 68 2.22 -1.07 -5.54
N ILE A 69 1.55 -0.89 -4.39
CA ILE A 69 0.21 -1.42 -4.13
C ILE A 69 -0.76 -0.24 -4.05
N GLY A 70 -1.55 -0.07 -5.10
CA GLY A 70 -2.61 0.93 -5.17
C GLY A 70 -3.75 0.64 -4.20
N GLU A 71 -4.41 1.69 -3.71
CA GLU A 71 -5.58 1.54 -2.85
C GLU A 71 -6.73 2.50 -3.13
N TRP A 72 -7.92 2.08 -2.70
CA TRP A 72 -8.97 3.00 -2.29
C TRP A 72 -8.88 3.12 -0.77
N HIS A 73 -8.49 4.30 -0.28
CA HIS A 73 -8.00 4.56 1.10
C HIS A 73 -8.87 4.11 2.29
N THR A 74 -10.09 3.64 2.07
CA THR A 74 -11.00 3.20 3.15
C THR A 74 -11.59 1.82 2.85
N HIS A 75 -10.94 1.03 2.00
CA HIS A 75 -11.46 -0.26 1.55
C HIS A 75 -10.80 -1.40 2.34
N SER A 76 -11.53 -2.00 3.27
CA SER A 76 -10.98 -2.96 4.22
C SER A 76 -10.27 -4.17 3.57
N ALA A 77 -10.78 -4.71 2.46
CA ALA A 77 -10.13 -5.83 1.78
C ALA A 77 -8.77 -5.46 1.17
N ILE A 78 -8.58 -4.20 0.75
CA ILE A 78 -7.30 -3.75 0.18
C ILE A 78 -6.27 -3.65 1.32
N HIS A 79 -6.64 -3.05 2.45
CA HIS A 79 -5.77 -2.96 3.62
C HIS A 79 -5.42 -4.33 4.20
N ARG A 80 -6.39 -5.25 4.18
CA ARG A 80 -6.14 -6.67 4.49
C ARG A 80 -5.12 -7.27 3.52
N PHE A 81 -5.32 -7.13 2.22
CA PHE A 81 -4.38 -7.63 1.21
C PHE A 81 -2.97 -7.05 1.37
N GLN A 82 -2.83 -5.75 1.61
CA GLN A 82 -1.54 -5.11 1.85
C GLN A 82 -0.81 -5.77 3.04
N THR A 83 -1.53 -6.02 4.13
CA THR A 83 -0.98 -6.70 5.32
C THR A 83 -0.61 -8.14 5.01
N ASP A 84 -1.48 -8.88 4.32
CA ASP A 84 -1.24 -10.27 3.93
C ASP A 84 -0.03 -10.39 2.97
N PHE A 85 0.11 -9.45 2.02
CA PHE A 85 1.24 -9.38 1.07
C PHE A 85 2.55 -9.07 1.81
N LEU A 86 2.56 -8.06 2.67
CA LEU A 86 3.73 -7.71 3.49
C LEU A 86 4.19 -8.91 4.33
N LYS A 87 3.23 -9.61 4.96
CA LYS A 87 3.49 -10.83 5.73
C LYS A 87 4.05 -11.96 4.87
N ALA A 88 3.46 -12.22 3.70
CA ALA A 88 3.95 -13.24 2.79
C ALA A 88 5.39 -12.95 2.33
N ARG A 89 5.71 -11.69 2.01
CA ARG A 89 7.07 -11.27 1.68
C ARG A 89 8.04 -11.41 2.86
N ARG A 90 7.63 -10.98 4.06
CA ARG A 90 8.47 -11.08 5.26
C ARG A 90 8.82 -12.52 5.62
N ASN A 91 7.89 -13.45 5.43
CA ASN A 91 8.13 -14.87 5.66
C ASN A 91 9.17 -15.46 4.70
N ALA A 92 9.34 -14.87 3.52
CA ALA A 92 10.27 -15.35 2.50
C ALA A 92 11.66 -14.68 2.61
N THR A 93 11.74 -13.45 3.09
CA THR A 93 13.00 -12.71 3.22
C THR A 93 12.90 -11.61 4.27
N SER A 94 14.01 -11.35 4.96
CA SER A 94 14.13 -10.21 5.87
C SER A 94 14.41 -8.89 5.17
N ASN A 95 14.77 -8.93 3.88
CA ASN A 95 15.27 -7.78 3.15
C ASN A 95 14.12 -7.00 2.49
N ILE A 96 13.19 -6.52 3.31
CA ILE A 96 12.07 -5.69 2.86
C ILE A 96 11.95 -4.43 3.72
N ALA A 97 11.30 -3.42 3.17
CA ALA A 97 10.84 -2.23 3.87
C ALA A 97 9.41 -1.88 3.43
N LEU A 98 8.64 -1.27 4.33
CA LEU A 98 7.31 -0.74 4.05
C LEU A 98 7.44 0.77 3.79
N SER A 99 6.86 1.27 2.71
CA SER A 99 6.79 2.69 2.40
C SER A 99 5.32 3.12 2.36
N MET A 100 4.98 4.23 2.99
CA MET A 100 3.57 4.63 3.18
C MET A 100 3.34 6.07 2.75
N GLU A 101 2.35 6.29 1.88
CA GLU A 101 1.80 7.63 1.58
C GLU A 101 1.26 8.33 2.84
N GLN A 102 0.79 7.54 3.82
CA GLN A 102 0.06 8.03 4.98
C GLN A 102 0.94 8.80 5.98
N PHE A 103 2.25 8.56 5.95
CA PHE A 103 3.22 9.24 6.80
C PHE A 103 4.11 10.16 5.96
N THR A 104 4.47 11.29 6.55
CA THR A 104 5.18 12.36 5.87
C THR A 104 6.60 12.52 6.42
N ARG A 105 7.55 12.91 5.57
CA ARG A 105 9.00 12.90 5.87
C ARG A 105 9.37 13.61 7.16
N GLU A 106 8.70 14.72 7.48
CA GLU A 106 8.92 15.51 8.70
C GLU A 106 8.63 14.73 9.99
N HIS A 107 7.96 13.59 9.89
CA HIS A 107 7.55 12.75 11.00
C HIS A 107 8.27 11.39 11.04
N GLN A 108 9.31 11.19 10.20
CA GLN A 108 10.07 9.93 10.17
C GLN A 108 10.66 9.58 11.54
N ASP A 109 11.18 10.57 12.30
CA ASP A 109 11.76 10.32 13.62
C ASP A 109 10.71 9.84 14.63
N THR A 110 9.52 10.46 14.66
CA THR A 110 8.40 10.04 15.50
C THR A 110 7.92 8.63 15.13
N LEU A 111 7.86 8.32 13.83
CA LEU A 111 7.52 6.98 13.37
C LEU A 111 8.55 5.96 13.85
N ASN A 112 9.85 6.27 13.73
CA ASN A 112 10.92 5.39 14.21
C ASN A 112 10.86 5.17 15.73
N GLN A 113 10.60 6.21 16.52
CA GLN A 113 10.39 6.08 17.97
C GLN A 113 9.24 5.11 18.30
N TYR A 114 8.16 5.14 17.51
CA TYR A 114 7.04 4.22 17.70
C TYR A 114 7.43 2.78 17.37
N LEU A 115 8.13 2.57 16.25
CA LEU A 115 8.63 1.26 15.84
C LEU A 115 9.61 0.67 16.86
N ASN A 116 10.39 1.52 17.53
CA ASN A 116 11.37 1.11 18.55
C ASN A 116 10.81 1.00 19.98
N ASP A 117 9.48 1.01 20.15
CA ASP A 117 8.80 0.97 21.46
C ASP A 117 9.13 2.14 22.41
N GLU A 118 9.66 3.26 21.90
CA GLU A 118 9.99 4.45 22.70
C GLU A 118 8.75 5.29 23.03
N ILE A 119 7.73 5.26 22.16
CA ILE A 119 6.45 5.94 22.33
C ILE A 119 5.26 5.01 22.05
N GLY A 120 4.09 5.35 22.60
CA GLY A 120 2.84 4.62 22.36
C GLY A 120 2.04 5.12 21.15
N GLU A 121 1.03 4.36 20.74
CA GLU A 121 0.25 4.60 19.52
C GLU A 121 -0.42 5.98 19.51
N GLN A 122 -0.96 6.42 20.65
CA GLN A 122 -1.60 7.73 20.77
C GLN A 122 -0.61 8.88 20.53
N VAL A 123 0.67 8.69 20.89
CA VAL A 123 1.73 9.66 20.63
C VAL A 123 2.08 9.65 19.15
N LEU A 124 2.24 8.47 18.53
CA LEU A 124 2.41 8.36 17.07
C LEU A 124 1.30 9.11 16.34
N MET A 125 0.04 8.79 16.65
CA MET A 125 -1.11 9.37 15.93
C MET A 125 -1.16 10.89 16.02
N SER A 126 -0.83 11.45 17.19
CA SER A 126 -0.87 12.89 17.41
C SER A 126 0.37 13.63 16.89
N GLN A 127 1.57 13.07 17.04
CA GLN A 127 2.83 13.73 16.70
C GLN A 127 3.35 13.42 15.30
N ALA A 128 2.99 12.28 14.72
CA ALA A 128 3.29 11.94 13.33
C ALA A 128 2.15 12.29 12.37
N ALA A 129 1.14 13.03 12.86
CA ALA A 129 -0.04 13.44 12.11
C ALA A 129 -0.72 12.29 11.35
N ALA A 130 -0.84 11.11 11.99
CA ALA A 130 -1.43 9.94 11.36
C ALA A 130 -2.85 10.24 10.85
N TRP A 131 -3.22 9.58 9.77
CA TRP A 131 -4.52 9.84 9.15
C TRP A 131 -5.67 9.49 10.12
N PRO A 132 -6.83 10.18 10.03
CA PRO A 132 -7.95 9.93 10.95
C PRO A 132 -8.47 8.48 10.97
N ASN A 133 -8.23 7.72 9.90
CA ASN A 133 -8.58 6.30 9.74
C ASN A 133 -7.41 5.34 10.05
N TYR A 134 -6.30 5.82 10.64
CA TYR A 134 -5.12 5.00 10.95
C TYR A 134 -5.46 3.70 11.68
N GLU A 135 -6.24 3.81 12.75
CA GLU A 135 -6.56 2.69 13.64
C GLU A 135 -7.29 1.53 12.93
N SER A 136 -8.13 1.84 11.94
CA SER A 136 -8.91 0.84 11.21
C SER A 136 -8.18 0.32 9.98
N ASP A 137 -7.44 1.19 9.28
CA ASP A 137 -7.01 0.93 7.91
C ASP A 137 -5.51 0.64 7.83
N TYR A 138 -4.69 1.21 8.72
CA TYR A 138 -3.22 1.17 8.59
C TYR A 138 -2.49 0.58 9.80
N ARG A 139 -3.13 0.53 10.98
CA ARG A 139 -2.56 -0.05 12.20
C ARG A 139 -2.00 -1.46 11.96
N ALA A 140 -2.75 -2.32 11.27
CA ALA A 140 -2.33 -3.71 11.05
C ALA A 140 -0.99 -3.81 10.29
N LEU A 141 -0.74 -2.91 9.34
CA LEU A 141 0.53 -2.83 8.61
C LEU A 141 1.67 -2.36 9.49
N VAL A 142 1.46 -1.27 10.24
CA VAL A 142 2.50 -0.70 11.11
C VAL A 142 2.84 -1.64 12.27
N GLU A 143 1.84 -2.24 12.91
CA GLU A 143 2.05 -3.21 13.99
C GLU A 143 2.76 -4.48 13.48
N PHE A 144 2.42 -4.93 12.26
CA PHE A 144 3.13 -6.03 11.64
C PHE A 144 4.59 -5.66 11.38
N ALA A 145 4.85 -4.48 10.82
CA ALA A 145 6.20 -4.02 10.53
C ALA A 145 7.03 -3.89 11.81
N LYS A 146 6.47 -3.26 12.83
CA LYS A 146 7.05 -3.12 14.18
C LYS A 146 7.41 -4.46 14.80
N THR A 147 6.50 -5.43 14.82
CA THR A 147 6.71 -6.74 15.45
C THR A 147 7.73 -7.62 14.70
N ASN A 148 8.05 -7.29 13.43
CA ASN A 148 8.91 -8.09 12.57
C ASN A 148 10.18 -7.36 12.11
N ASP A 149 10.53 -6.26 12.77
CA ASP A 149 11.70 -5.42 12.45
C ASP A 149 11.75 -5.05 10.96
N VAL A 150 10.62 -4.61 10.42
CA VAL A 150 10.52 -4.07 9.06
C VAL A 150 10.54 -2.54 9.15
N ASP A 151 11.50 -1.94 8.45
CA ASP A 151 11.63 -0.49 8.34
C ASP A 151 10.35 0.10 7.74
N VAL A 152 9.86 1.22 8.29
CA VAL A 152 8.73 1.98 7.72
C VAL A 152 9.19 3.36 7.29
N ILE A 153 8.99 3.66 6.02
CA ILE A 153 9.38 4.91 5.36
C ILE A 153 8.16 5.84 5.32
N ALA A 154 8.28 6.99 5.97
CA ALA A 154 7.35 8.10 5.89
C ALA A 154 7.58 8.83 4.55
N ALA A 155 6.91 8.34 3.50
CA ALA A 155 7.33 8.62 2.14
C ALA A 155 6.90 10.01 1.65
N ASN A 156 5.84 10.58 2.21
CA ASN A 156 5.08 11.63 1.56
C ASN A 156 5.47 13.05 1.99
N ALA A 157 5.02 14.04 1.22
CA ALA A 157 5.19 15.45 1.56
C ALA A 157 4.17 15.93 2.60
N PRO A 158 4.54 16.89 3.48
CA PRO A 158 3.61 17.53 4.40
C PRO A 158 2.37 18.05 3.69
N LYS A 159 1.19 17.61 4.13
CA LYS A 159 -0.09 18.02 3.53
C LYS A 159 -0.30 19.54 3.46
N PRO A 160 0.05 20.35 4.48
CA PRO A 160 -0.06 21.81 4.37
C PRO A 160 0.74 22.38 3.20
N PHE A 161 1.93 21.84 2.91
CA PHE A 161 2.77 22.34 1.81
C PHE A 161 2.14 22.03 0.47
N VAL A 162 1.66 20.80 0.28
CA VAL A 162 0.99 20.41 -0.96
C VAL A 162 -0.33 21.18 -1.17
N GLN A 163 -1.06 21.48 -0.09
CA GLN A 163 -2.21 22.37 -0.16
C GLN A 163 -1.85 23.79 -0.58
N CYS A 164 -0.71 24.32 -0.12
CA CYS A 164 -0.22 25.63 -0.52
C CYS A 164 0.28 25.65 -1.97
N ILE A 165 0.95 24.59 -2.44
CA ILE A 165 1.30 24.41 -3.86
C ILE A 165 0.04 24.39 -4.72
N GLY A 166 -1.02 23.69 -4.28
CA GLY A 166 -2.32 23.69 -4.98
C GLY A 166 -2.99 25.07 -5.09
N ARG A 167 -2.60 26.04 -4.24
CA ARG A 167 -3.13 27.41 -4.25
C ARG A 167 -2.23 28.39 -4.97
N LYS A 168 -0.91 28.26 -4.78
CA LYS A 168 0.10 29.25 -5.19
C LYS A 168 0.94 28.78 -6.38
N GLY A 169 0.96 27.49 -6.68
CA GLY A 169 1.88 26.86 -7.62
C GLY A 169 3.22 26.51 -6.96
N LEU A 170 4.16 26.01 -7.76
CA LEU A 170 5.48 25.53 -7.28
C LEU A 170 6.35 26.63 -6.67
N SER A 171 6.11 27.91 -7.00
CA SER A 171 6.85 29.04 -6.38
C SER A 171 6.65 29.14 -4.87
N TYR A 172 5.69 28.42 -4.29
CA TYR A 172 5.58 28.26 -2.84
C TYR A 172 6.83 27.60 -2.23
N LEU A 173 7.49 26.71 -2.97
CA LEU A 173 8.71 26.03 -2.50
C LEU A 173 9.86 27.01 -2.24
N ASP A 174 9.90 28.15 -2.93
CA ASP A 174 10.93 29.19 -2.76
C ASP A 174 10.81 29.92 -1.40
N GLN A 175 9.68 29.76 -0.71
CA GLN A 175 9.39 30.39 0.58
C GLN A 175 9.73 29.49 1.77
N LEU A 176 9.97 28.19 1.52
CA LEU A 176 10.27 27.22 2.55
C LEU A 176 11.67 27.45 3.12
N SER A 177 11.84 27.23 4.42
CA SER A 177 13.18 27.14 5.01
C SER A 177 13.96 25.96 4.41
N SER A 178 15.29 25.96 4.52
CA SER A 178 16.10 24.85 4.03
C SER A 178 15.71 23.50 4.67
N GLU A 179 15.29 23.49 5.94
CA GLU A 179 14.79 22.30 6.62
C GLU A 179 13.46 21.82 6.02
N GLN A 180 12.50 22.74 5.88
CA GLN A 180 11.18 22.45 5.30
C GLN A 180 11.29 21.96 3.85
N ARG A 181 12.27 22.49 3.11
CA ARG A 181 12.52 22.10 1.72
C ARG A 181 12.95 20.64 1.59
N ASN A 182 13.59 20.06 2.61
CA ASN A 182 14.00 18.65 2.62
C ASN A 182 12.82 17.69 2.82
N TRP A 183 11.67 18.18 3.30
CA TRP A 183 10.46 17.38 3.45
C TRP A 183 9.65 17.22 2.15
N VAL A 184 10.13 17.82 1.05
CA VAL A 184 9.51 17.75 -0.28
C VAL A 184 10.58 17.38 -1.29
N ALA A 185 10.21 16.66 -2.35
CA ALA A 185 11.13 16.26 -3.41
C ALA A 185 12.03 17.41 -3.90
N SER A 186 13.32 17.15 -4.10
CA SER A 186 14.29 18.13 -4.62
C SER A 186 13.88 18.68 -6.01
N GLU A 187 13.21 17.86 -6.82
CA GLU A 187 12.67 18.22 -8.12
C GLU A 187 11.21 17.80 -8.24
N VAL A 188 10.37 18.67 -8.79
CA VAL A 188 8.95 18.39 -9.08
C VAL A 188 8.69 18.61 -10.56
N ASP A 189 8.49 17.53 -11.33
CA ASP A 189 8.34 17.60 -12.78
C ASP A 189 6.87 17.64 -13.19
N THR A 190 6.38 18.86 -13.46
CA THR A 190 5.01 19.09 -13.95
C THR A 190 4.90 19.09 -15.48
N GLY A 191 5.89 18.54 -16.17
CA GLY A 191 5.94 18.44 -17.62
C GLY A 191 4.78 17.64 -18.22
N ASP A 192 4.65 17.74 -19.54
CA ASP A 192 3.63 17.00 -20.28
C ASP A 192 3.90 15.49 -20.21
N SER A 193 2.85 14.74 -19.90
CA SER A 193 2.90 13.28 -19.75
C SER A 193 1.51 12.67 -19.87
N LEU A 194 1.43 11.37 -20.14
CA LEU A 194 0.16 10.63 -20.07
C LEU A 194 -0.50 10.75 -18.68
N TYR A 195 0.32 10.93 -17.63
CA TYR A 195 -0.19 11.18 -16.28
C TYR A 195 -0.90 12.52 -16.18
N LYS A 196 -0.30 13.58 -16.73
CA LYS A 196 -0.92 14.91 -16.80
C LYS A 196 -2.21 14.87 -17.61
N GLU A 197 -2.21 14.24 -18.78
CA GLU A 197 -3.42 14.10 -19.61
C GLU A 197 -4.55 13.40 -18.85
N LYS A 198 -4.22 12.27 -18.19
CA LYS A 198 -5.17 11.52 -17.36
C LYS A 198 -5.70 12.34 -16.18
N PHE A 199 -4.83 13.10 -15.49
CA PHE A 199 -5.23 14.00 -14.41
C PHE A 199 -6.19 15.08 -14.91
N MET A 200 -5.83 15.78 -15.99
CA MET A 200 -6.65 16.84 -16.57
C MET A 200 -8.01 16.31 -17.02
N ALA A 201 -8.07 15.11 -17.61
CA ALA A 201 -9.32 14.47 -18.02
C ALA A 201 -10.25 14.13 -16.83
N SER A 202 -9.69 13.86 -15.65
CA SER A 202 -10.45 13.59 -14.41
C SER A 202 -11.05 14.86 -13.77
N MET A 203 -10.56 16.03 -14.17
CA MET A 203 -10.94 17.31 -13.58
C MET A 203 -12.08 17.94 -14.37
N HIS A 204 -13.26 18.02 -13.75
CA HIS A 204 -14.48 18.54 -14.40
C HIS A 204 -14.86 19.95 -13.95
N HIS A 205 -14.07 20.57 -13.07
CA HIS A 205 -14.37 21.85 -12.44
C HIS A 205 -13.09 22.67 -12.23
N GLY A 206 -13.18 24.00 -12.37
CA GLY A 206 -12.06 24.92 -12.19
C GLY A 206 -11.67 25.62 -13.48
N THR A 207 -10.82 26.65 -13.34
CA THR A 207 -10.11 27.25 -14.49
C THR A 207 -8.88 26.42 -14.85
N PRO A 208 -8.38 26.48 -16.10
CA PRO A 208 -7.18 25.75 -16.50
C PRO A 208 -5.98 26.00 -15.56
N GLU A 209 -5.76 27.26 -15.16
CA GLU A 209 -4.68 27.64 -14.24
C GLU A 209 -4.83 26.97 -12.85
N GLN A 210 -6.05 26.86 -12.33
CA GLN A 210 -6.31 26.17 -11.08
C GLN A 210 -6.02 24.67 -11.21
N THR A 211 -6.41 24.07 -12.33
CA THR A 211 -6.17 22.65 -12.59
C THR A 211 -4.66 22.36 -12.73
N GLU A 212 -3.89 23.25 -13.34
CA GLU A 212 -2.42 23.16 -13.39
C GLU A 212 -1.79 23.21 -11.99
N LYS A 213 -2.25 24.08 -11.10
CA LYS A 213 -1.76 24.13 -9.70
C LYS A 213 -2.15 22.87 -8.92
N GLN A 214 -3.35 22.35 -9.16
CA GLN A 214 -3.80 21.09 -8.56
C GLN A 214 -2.97 19.90 -9.07
N PHE A 215 -2.60 19.89 -10.34
CA PHE A 215 -1.68 18.91 -10.89
C PHE A 215 -0.29 19.03 -10.27
N ALA A 216 0.24 20.25 -10.11
CA ALA A 216 1.50 20.47 -9.41
C ALA A 216 1.47 19.93 -7.97
N ALA A 217 0.35 20.09 -7.27
CA ALA A 217 0.16 19.51 -5.94
C ALA A 217 0.13 17.97 -5.97
N GLN A 218 -0.62 17.38 -6.90
CA GLN A 218 -0.69 15.93 -7.12
C GLN A 218 0.71 15.34 -7.35
N VAL A 219 1.44 15.91 -8.31
CA VAL A 219 2.79 15.47 -8.67
C VAL A 219 3.77 15.69 -7.52
N THR A 220 3.62 16.74 -6.71
CA THR A 220 4.51 16.93 -5.55
C THR A 220 4.43 15.75 -4.58
N TRP A 221 3.26 15.15 -4.37
CA TRP A 221 3.14 13.91 -3.60
C TRP A 221 3.90 12.77 -4.29
N ASP A 222 3.63 12.51 -5.58
CA ASP A 222 4.30 11.44 -6.34
C ASP A 222 5.82 11.55 -6.32
N GLU A 223 6.35 12.75 -6.55
CA GLU A 223 7.78 13.03 -6.57
C GLU A 223 8.43 12.81 -5.21
N THR A 224 7.73 13.20 -4.14
CA THR A 224 8.26 13.07 -2.79
C THR A 224 8.26 11.61 -2.36
N MET A 225 7.18 10.87 -2.65
CA MET A 225 7.13 9.43 -2.40
C MET A 225 8.21 8.68 -3.18
N ALA A 226 8.36 8.98 -4.47
CA ALA A 226 9.37 8.36 -5.33
C ALA A 226 10.79 8.64 -4.85
N GLU A 227 11.13 9.90 -4.55
CA GLU A 227 12.46 10.25 -4.05
C GLU A 227 12.74 9.60 -2.68
N SER A 228 11.75 9.51 -1.78
CA SER A 228 11.92 8.81 -0.49
C SER A 228 12.29 7.33 -0.68
N ILE A 229 11.66 6.68 -1.66
CA ILE A 229 11.90 5.27 -1.98
C ILE A 229 13.30 5.10 -2.60
N VAL A 230 13.67 5.95 -3.55
CA VAL A 230 14.97 5.87 -4.24
C VAL A 230 16.12 6.14 -3.29
N ASP A 231 16.01 7.17 -2.44
CA ASP A 231 17.04 7.50 -1.44
C ASP A 231 17.23 6.38 -0.42
N TYR A 232 16.11 5.77 0.00
CA TYR A 232 16.16 4.61 0.90
C TYR A 232 16.89 3.42 0.26
N LEU A 233 16.56 3.09 -1.00
CA LEU A 233 17.20 2.00 -1.74
C LEU A 233 18.67 2.27 -2.04
N ALA A 234 19.06 3.53 -2.26
CA ALA A 234 20.46 3.89 -2.44
C ALA A 234 21.32 3.56 -1.20
N SER A 235 20.72 3.65 0.00
CA SER A 235 21.38 3.30 1.27
C SER A 235 21.20 1.84 1.67
N ASN A 236 20.22 1.15 1.09
CA ASN A 236 19.84 -0.24 1.42
C ASN A 236 19.60 -1.07 0.15
N PRO A 237 20.63 -1.28 -0.70
CA PRO A 237 20.49 -1.82 -2.05
C PRO A 237 19.99 -3.28 -2.11
N GLU A 238 20.05 -4.01 -1.00
CA GLU A 238 19.55 -5.38 -0.89
C GLU A 238 18.06 -5.48 -0.51
N LYS A 239 17.44 -4.36 -0.12
CA LYS A 239 16.03 -4.31 0.31
C LYS A 239 15.09 -4.21 -0.89
N GLN A 240 13.93 -4.85 -0.79
CA GLN A 240 12.77 -4.57 -1.62
C GLN A 240 11.83 -3.61 -0.87
N VAL A 241 11.38 -2.53 -1.51
CA VAL A 241 10.40 -1.61 -0.94
C VAL A 241 8.99 -1.97 -1.37
N ILE A 242 8.09 -2.17 -0.42
CA ILE A 242 6.65 -2.34 -0.64
C ILE A 242 5.99 -1.00 -0.33
N HIS A 243 5.51 -0.30 -1.34
CA HIS A 243 4.89 1.01 -1.18
C HIS A 243 3.38 0.93 -1.30
N ILE A 244 2.66 1.51 -0.34
CA ILE A 244 1.21 1.66 -0.39
C ILE A 244 0.85 3.12 -0.66
N ALA A 245 -0.05 3.33 -1.63
CA ALA A 245 -0.56 4.65 -1.97
C ALA A 245 -1.91 4.55 -2.68
N GLY A 246 -2.65 5.65 -2.72
CA GLY A 246 -3.90 5.77 -3.46
C GLY A 246 -3.69 5.37 -4.92
N LYS A 247 -4.63 4.60 -5.47
CA LYS A 247 -4.52 3.99 -6.81
C LYS A 247 -4.07 4.96 -7.90
N PHE A 248 -4.53 6.21 -7.85
CA PHE A 248 -4.21 7.21 -8.87
C PHE A 248 -2.71 7.58 -8.90
N HIS A 249 -1.98 7.36 -7.81
CA HIS A 249 -0.53 7.59 -7.73
C HIS A 249 0.30 6.46 -8.34
N THR A 250 -0.27 5.26 -8.49
CA THR A 250 0.50 4.04 -8.84
C THR A 250 0.05 3.38 -10.15
N GLU A 251 -1.24 3.42 -10.48
CA GLU A 251 -1.80 2.58 -11.55
C GLU A 251 -1.23 2.89 -12.94
N GLY A 252 -1.01 1.83 -13.72
CA GLY A 252 -0.54 1.93 -15.11
C GLY A 252 0.90 2.42 -15.27
N GLY A 253 1.71 2.40 -14.20
CA GLY A 253 3.11 2.86 -14.25
C GLY A 253 3.27 4.37 -14.40
N LEU A 254 2.22 5.13 -14.11
CA LEU A 254 2.26 6.59 -14.11
C LEU A 254 2.62 7.13 -12.71
N GLY A 255 2.59 8.46 -12.54
CA GLY A 255 2.78 9.12 -11.24
C GLY A 255 4.08 8.69 -10.56
N THR A 256 3.96 8.04 -9.40
CA THR A 256 5.07 7.61 -8.55
C THR A 256 6.03 6.68 -9.28
N ALA A 257 5.53 5.69 -10.05
CA ALA A 257 6.40 4.75 -10.76
C ALA A 257 7.29 5.44 -11.81
N ALA A 258 6.71 6.38 -12.56
CA ALA A 258 7.43 7.16 -13.56
C ALA A 258 8.51 8.05 -12.92
N SER A 259 8.21 8.66 -11.77
CA SER A 259 9.20 9.44 -11.03
C SER A 259 10.34 8.56 -10.49
N ILE A 260 10.05 7.37 -9.94
CA ILE A 260 11.09 6.42 -9.50
C ILE A 260 12.05 6.10 -10.66
N LEU A 261 11.51 5.73 -11.83
CA LEU A 261 12.34 5.36 -12.99
C LEU A 261 13.11 6.55 -13.59
N ARG A 262 12.59 7.77 -13.49
CA ARG A 262 13.33 8.96 -13.92
C ARG A 262 14.55 9.21 -13.01
N ARG A 263 14.43 8.90 -11.72
CA ARG A 263 15.50 9.05 -10.73
C ARG A 263 16.50 7.91 -10.77
N ASN A 264 16.02 6.69 -10.97
CA ASN A 264 16.85 5.51 -11.13
C ASN A 264 16.21 4.54 -12.14
N PRO A 265 16.67 4.55 -13.41
CA PRO A 265 16.10 3.72 -14.48
C PRO A 265 16.44 2.24 -14.36
N ASP A 266 17.36 1.86 -13.48
CA ASP A 266 17.78 0.45 -13.28
C ASP A 266 16.85 -0.29 -12.31
N LEU A 267 16.00 0.41 -11.56
CA LEU A 267 15.06 -0.19 -10.63
C LEU A 267 13.94 -0.93 -11.36
N LYS A 268 13.63 -2.13 -10.88
CA LYS A 268 12.51 -2.95 -11.34
C LYS A 268 11.28 -2.65 -10.49
N ILE A 269 10.22 -2.24 -11.15
CA ILE A 269 8.95 -1.91 -10.50
C ILE A 269 7.88 -2.93 -10.89
N ALA A 270 7.12 -3.38 -9.91
CA ALA A 270 5.89 -4.12 -10.11
C ALA A 270 4.71 -3.38 -9.46
N ILE A 271 3.53 -3.47 -10.06
CA ILE A 271 2.36 -2.67 -9.67
C ILE A 271 1.19 -3.60 -9.46
N ILE A 272 0.49 -3.44 -8.33
CA ILE A 272 -0.75 -4.12 -7.99
C ILE A 272 -1.83 -3.05 -7.84
N SER A 273 -2.86 -3.13 -8.67
CA SER A 273 -3.94 -2.13 -8.74
C SER A 273 -5.29 -2.76 -8.36
N PRO A 274 -6.10 -2.10 -7.50
CA PRO A 274 -7.43 -2.57 -7.17
C PRO A 274 -8.37 -2.39 -8.35
N VAL A 275 -9.20 -3.40 -8.61
CA VAL A 275 -10.17 -3.44 -9.70
C VAL A 275 -11.52 -3.95 -9.18
N GLU A 276 -12.58 -3.54 -9.86
CA GLU A 276 -13.93 -4.04 -9.58
C GLU A 276 -14.14 -5.44 -10.19
N GLU A 277 -13.55 -5.68 -11.36
CA GLU A 277 -13.59 -6.95 -12.08
C GLU A 277 -12.23 -7.23 -12.69
N ILE A 278 -11.82 -8.50 -12.67
CA ILE A 278 -10.58 -8.94 -13.31
C ILE A 278 -10.75 -8.91 -14.83
N SER A 279 -9.80 -8.27 -15.51
CA SER A 279 -9.69 -8.29 -16.97
C SER A 279 -8.51 -9.16 -17.43
N SER A 280 -8.52 -9.53 -18.71
CA SER A 280 -7.40 -10.22 -19.36
C SER A 280 -6.37 -9.28 -20.01
N ASP A 281 -6.59 -7.97 -19.92
CA ASP A 281 -5.84 -6.92 -20.64
C ASP A 281 -5.46 -5.78 -19.69
N SER A 282 -4.73 -6.14 -18.64
CA SER A 282 -4.14 -5.18 -17.69
C SER A 282 -2.63 -5.13 -17.88
N SER A 283 -2.02 -3.98 -17.63
CA SER A 283 -0.57 -3.85 -17.44
C SER A 283 -0.14 -4.24 -16.02
N ASP A 284 -1.03 -4.05 -15.06
CA ASP A 284 -0.77 -4.20 -13.64
C ASP A 284 -1.26 -5.58 -13.16
N TYR A 285 -0.68 -6.08 -12.07
CA TYR A 285 -1.33 -7.12 -11.29
C TYR A 285 -2.65 -6.57 -10.72
N GLN A 286 -3.64 -7.43 -10.59
CA GLN A 286 -5.02 -7.02 -10.28
C GLN A 286 -5.41 -7.51 -8.90
N LEU A 287 -6.03 -6.64 -8.12
CA LEU A 287 -6.65 -6.96 -6.84
C LEU A 287 -8.15 -6.71 -6.95
N GLU A 288 -8.91 -7.77 -7.25
CA GLU A 288 -10.36 -7.69 -7.31
C GLU A 288 -10.95 -7.55 -5.92
N VAL A 289 -11.79 -6.54 -5.75
CA VAL A 289 -12.51 -6.21 -4.52
C VAL A 289 -13.88 -5.64 -4.89
N LEU A 290 -14.81 -5.57 -3.94
CA LEU A 290 -16.11 -4.93 -4.19
C LEU A 290 -15.96 -3.43 -4.49
N SER A 291 -16.70 -2.94 -5.48
CA SER A 291 -16.77 -1.51 -5.77
C SER A 291 -17.31 -0.75 -4.55
N PRO A 292 -16.72 0.38 -4.16
CA PRO A 292 -17.31 1.26 -3.16
C PRO A 292 -18.72 1.69 -3.58
N PRO A 293 -19.65 1.88 -2.63
CA PRO A 293 -20.98 2.34 -2.97
C PRO A 293 -20.92 3.72 -3.64
N ALA A 294 -21.87 3.98 -4.54
CA ALA A 294 -21.99 5.26 -5.21
C ALA A 294 -22.05 6.41 -4.17
N ARG A 295 -21.04 7.28 -4.21
CA ARG A 295 -20.90 8.37 -3.23
C ARG A 295 -22.09 9.32 -3.22
N PHE A 296 -22.67 9.58 -4.39
CA PHE A 296 -23.88 10.39 -4.55
C PHE A 296 -24.76 9.84 -5.66
N VAL A 297 -26.01 9.48 -5.32
CA VAL A 297 -27.03 9.12 -6.32
C VAL A 297 -27.76 10.37 -6.85
N LYS A 298 -28.14 11.29 -5.95
CA LYS A 298 -28.83 12.54 -6.32
C LYS A 298 -27.84 13.68 -6.53
N LYS A 299 -27.95 14.38 -7.67
CA LYS A 299 -27.09 15.54 -8.04
C LYS A 299 -27.11 16.64 -6.97
N GLU A 300 -28.25 16.91 -6.36
CA GLU A 300 -28.38 17.94 -5.31
C GLU A 300 -27.51 17.65 -4.09
N ASN A 301 -27.42 16.38 -3.68
CA ASN A 301 -26.57 15.97 -2.55
C ASN A 301 -25.09 16.15 -2.89
N ARG A 302 -24.69 15.81 -4.13
CA ARG A 302 -23.34 16.07 -4.64
C ARG A 302 -23.00 17.56 -4.59
N MET A 303 -23.88 18.41 -5.10
CA MET A 303 -23.67 19.88 -5.11
C MET A 303 -23.58 20.45 -3.70
N LYS A 304 -24.43 20.00 -2.77
CA LYS A 304 -24.36 20.40 -1.36
C LYS A 304 -23.02 20.01 -0.74
N ALA A 305 -22.56 18.78 -0.96
CA ALA A 305 -21.28 18.31 -0.44
C ALA A 305 -20.09 19.15 -0.97
N TYR A 306 -20.06 19.46 -2.27
CA TYR A 306 -18.99 20.28 -2.85
C TYR A 306 -18.94 21.70 -2.26
N LYS A 307 -20.09 22.30 -1.94
CA LYS A 307 -20.15 23.61 -1.26
C LYS A 307 -19.57 23.58 0.15
N HIS A 308 -19.65 22.46 0.86
CA HIS A 308 -19.02 22.31 2.17
C HIS A 308 -17.50 22.09 2.05
N LEU A 309 -17.06 21.32 1.04
CA LEU A 309 -15.64 21.04 0.81
C LEU A 309 -14.85 22.30 0.44
N SER A 310 -15.44 23.27 -0.27
CA SER A 310 -14.75 24.52 -0.63
C SER A 310 -14.37 25.39 0.58
N LYS A 311 -14.94 25.13 1.76
CA LYS A 311 -14.58 25.81 3.01
C LYS A 311 -13.45 25.11 3.77
N ARG A 312 -13.09 23.89 3.40
CA ARG A 312 -12.09 23.10 4.12
C ARG A 312 -10.71 23.69 3.91
N GLY A 313 -10.01 23.97 5.01
CA GLY A 313 -8.67 24.55 4.99
C GLY A 313 -8.62 26.06 4.73
N SER A 314 -9.74 26.79 4.86
CA SER A 314 -9.77 28.26 4.73
C SER A 314 -8.76 28.96 5.64
N ASP A 315 -8.43 28.34 6.77
CA ASP A 315 -7.59 28.93 7.81
C ASP A 315 -6.10 28.65 7.58
N LEU A 316 -5.75 27.77 6.63
CA LEU A 316 -4.37 27.54 6.23
C LEU A 316 -3.84 28.78 5.51
N LYS A 317 -2.81 29.39 6.08
CA LYS A 317 -2.05 30.47 5.46
C LYS A 317 -0.91 29.90 4.63
N CYS A 318 -0.73 30.47 3.44
CA CYS A 318 0.34 30.15 2.50
C CYS A 318 1.10 31.44 2.23
N ASP A 319 1.59 32.03 3.33
CA ASP A 319 2.33 33.28 3.37
C ASP A 319 3.83 32.98 3.30
#